data_AF-A0AAV6KRA8-F1
#
_entry.id   AF-A0AAV6KRA8-F1
#
_cell.length_a   1.000
_cell.length_b   1.000
_cell.length_c   1.000
_cell.angle_alpha   90.00
_cell.angle_beta   90.00
_cell.angle_gamma   90.00
#
_symmetry.space_group_name_H-M   'P 1'
#
loop_
_entity.id
_entity.type
_entity.pdbx_description
1 polymer ?
#
loop_
_entity_poly.entity_id
_entity_poly.type
_entity_poly.pdbx_seq_one_letter_code
_entity_poly.pdbx_strand_id
1 'polypeptide(L)' 'MAHQALVQNSVVFSDQPKALATGKVISSNQHNINSARYGPTWRLLRRNLTSKILHPSRVKSYSAARQWVLEILFGRL' A
#
# COMPACT_ATOMS: atom_id res chain seq x y z
N MET A 1 12.99 -19.50 2.15
CA MET A 1 11.94 -19.08 3.11
C MET A 1 11.09 -17.90 2.61
N ALA A 2 11.66 -16.74 2.25
CA ALA A 2 10.87 -15.57 1.81
C ALA A 2 9.91 -15.85 0.63
N HIS A 3 10.37 -16.57 -0.40
CA HIS A 3 9.53 -16.95 -1.54
C HIS A 3 8.32 -17.82 -1.13
N GLN A 4 8.52 -18.75 -0.19
CA GLN A 4 7.45 -19.62 0.30
C GLN A 4 6.41 -18.84 1.10
N ALA A 5 6.84 -17.87 1.91
CA ALA A 5 5.91 -17.03 2.69
C ALA A 5 5.15 -16.03 1.80
N LEU A 6 5.87 -15.29 0.94
CA LEU A 6 5.31 -14.14 0.23
C LEU A 6 4.70 -14.47 -1.14
N VAL A 7 5.06 -15.61 -1.74
CA VAL A 7 4.53 -16.03 -3.05
C VAL A 7 3.62 -17.22 -2.87
N GLN A 8 4.14 -18.33 -2.35
CA GLN A 8 3.38 -19.59 -2.24
C GLN A 8 2.27 -19.51 -1.19
N ASN A 9 2.52 -18.88 -0.05
CA ASN A 9 1.55 -18.73 1.05
C ASN A 9 1.05 -17.29 1.21
N SER A 10 1.11 -16.50 0.13
CA SER A 10 0.84 -15.06 0.14
C SER A 10 -0.48 -14.68 0.79
N VAL A 11 -1.53 -15.49 0.61
CA VAL A 11 -2.86 -15.28 1.19
C VAL A 11 -2.81 -15.30 2.72
N VAL A 12 -2.18 -16.31 3.31
CA VAL A 12 -2.09 -16.50 4.76
C VAL A 12 -1.31 -15.35 5.40
N PHE A 13 -0.21 -14.95 4.78
CA PHE A 13 0.64 -13.86 5.28
C PHE A 13 0.09 -12.45 4.98
N SER A 14 -0.85 -12.32 4.04
CA SER A 14 -1.50 -11.04 3.73
C SER A 14 -2.78 -10.81 4.54
N ASP A 15 -3.32 -11.85 5.18
CA ASP A 15 -4.54 -11.70 5.95
C ASP A 15 -4.29 -10.96 7.26
N GLN A 16 -5.19 -10.03 7.59
CA GLN A 16 -5.07 -9.16 8.76
C GLN A 16 -6.05 -9.62 9.86
N PRO A 17 -5.64 -9.64 11.14
CA PRO A 17 -6.53 -10.01 12.23
C PRO A 17 -7.70 -9.04 12.33
N LYS A 18 -8.75 -9.44 13.07
CA LYS A 18 -9.89 -8.56 13.34
C LYS A 18 -9.42 -7.32 14.09
N ALA A 19 -9.74 -6.14 13.60
CA ALA A 19 -9.43 -4.90 14.30
C ALA A 19 -10.22 -4.78 15.60
N LEU A 20 -9.56 -4.28 16.64
CA LEU A 20 -10.17 -3.82 17.89
C LEU A 20 -11.05 -2.58 17.64
N ALA A 21 -11.84 -2.16 18.63
CA ALA A 21 -12.83 -1.10 18.47
C ALA A 21 -12.22 0.21 17.90
N THR A 22 -11.13 0.69 18.48
CA THR A 22 -10.40 1.88 17.98
C THR A 22 -9.86 1.67 16.58
N GLY A 23 -9.31 0.49 16.31
CA GLY A 23 -8.77 0.12 15.01
C GLY A 23 -9.84 0.13 13.93
N LYS A 24 -11.07 -0.29 14.23
CA LYS A 24 -12.21 -0.20 13.31
C LYS A 24 -12.56 1.24 12.97
N VAL A 25 -12.57 2.16 13.93
CA VAL A 25 -12.87 3.57 13.65
C VAL A 25 -11.83 4.16 12.71
N ILE A 26 -10.54 3.97 13.00
CA ILE A 26 -9.44 4.54 12.20
C ILE A 26 -9.34 3.88 10.81
N SER A 27 -9.74 2.62 10.69
CA SER A 27 -9.64 1.87 9.43
C SER A 27 -10.90 1.88 8.56
N SER A 28 -11.94 2.62 8.94
CA SER A 28 -13.26 2.48 8.32
C SER A 28 -13.74 1.02 8.33
N ASN A 29 -13.79 0.42 9.51
CA ASN A 29 -14.13 -0.98 9.75
C ASN A 29 -13.30 -1.98 8.93
N GLN A 30 -11.99 -1.74 8.75
CA GLN A 30 -11.11 -2.54 7.89
C GLN A 30 -11.51 -2.53 6.40
N HIS A 31 -12.05 -1.42 5.88
CA HIS A 31 -12.37 -1.24 4.45
C HIS A 31 -11.38 -0.30 3.75
N ASN A 32 -10.09 -0.44 4.06
CA ASN A 32 -9.03 0.33 3.40
C ASN A 32 -7.90 -0.58 2.93
N ILE A 33 -6.97 -0.05 2.14
CA ILE A 33 -5.90 -0.84 1.53
C ILE A 33 -4.92 -1.45 2.55
N ASN A 34 -4.75 -0.82 3.72
CA ASN A 34 -3.74 -1.20 4.70
C ASN A 34 -4.21 -2.28 5.68
N SER A 35 -5.50 -2.29 6.01
CA SER A 35 -6.03 -3.09 7.13
C SER A 35 -7.19 -4.01 6.74
N ALA A 36 -7.65 -3.94 5.49
CA ALA A 36 -8.62 -4.90 4.97
C ALA A 36 -8.04 -6.31 5.00
N ARG A 37 -8.90 -7.25 5.39
CA ARG A 37 -8.63 -8.68 5.29
C ARG A 37 -8.40 -9.09 3.84
N TYR A 38 -7.67 -10.18 3.65
CA TYR A 38 -7.49 -10.72 2.32
C TYR A 38 -8.86 -11.13 1.75
N GLY A 39 -9.25 -10.54 0.63
CA GLY A 39 -10.59 -10.71 0.09
C GLY A 39 -10.88 -9.78 -1.10
N PRO A 40 -12.12 -9.73 -1.58
CA PRO A 40 -12.51 -8.91 -2.72
C PRO A 40 -12.15 -7.42 -2.55
N THR A 41 -12.44 -6.84 -1.39
CA THR A 41 -12.14 -5.43 -1.09
C THR A 41 -10.65 -5.13 -1.20
N TRP A 42 -9.80 -5.91 -0.51
CA TRP A 42 -8.36 -5.71 -0.55
C TRP A 42 -7.78 -5.90 -1.96
N ARG A 43 -8.21 -6.96 -2.67
CA ARG A 43 -7.75 -7.23 -4.06
C ARG A 43 -8.13 -6.10 -5.01
N LEU A 44 -9.36 -5.57 -4.89
CA LEU A 44 -9.84 -4.46 -5.72
C LEU A 44 -9.06 -3.17 -5.44
N LEU A 45 -8.90 -2.80 -4.17
CA LEU A 45 -8.14 -1.61 -3.78
C LEU A 45 -6.69 -1.70 -4.25
N ARG A 46 -6.05 -2.85 -4.08
CA ARG A 46 -4.65 -3.06 -4.48
C ARG A 46 -4.48 -2.98 -5.99
N ARG A 47 -5.35 -3.62 -6.77
CA ARG A 47 -5.32 -3.54 -8.25
C ARG A 47 -5.51 -2.10 -8.75
N ASN A 48 -6.45 -1.34 -8.16
CA ASN A 48 -6.67 0.06 -8.52
C ASN A 48 -5.45 0.92 -8.18
N LEU A 49 -4.91 0.77 -6.97
CA LEU A 49 -3.72 1.51 -6.53
C LEU A 49 -2.52 1.25 -7.44
N THR A 50 -2.23 -0.03 -7.74
CA THR A 50 -1.09 -0.43 -8.58
C THR A 50 -1.26 0.03 -10.02
N SER A 51 -2.46 -0.06 -10.59
CA SER A 51 -2.68 0.32 -12.00
C SER A 51 -2.74 1.82 -12.23
N LYS A 52 -3.22 2.61 -11.27
CA LYS A 52 -3.47 4.04 -11.46
C LYS A 52 -2.40 4.94 -10.86
N ILE A 53 -1.88 4.59 -9.69
CA ILE A 53 -1.00 5.46 -8.90
C ILE A 53 0.43 4.91 -8.88
N LEU A 54 0.60 3.65 -8.48
CA LEU A 54 1.91 3.03 -8.32
C LEU A 54 2.44 2.38 -9.62
N HIS A 55 1.80 2.63 -10.75
CA HIS A 55 2.27 2.11 -12.03
C HIS A 55 3.63 2.74 -12.35
N PRO A 56 4.64 1.97 -12.80
CA PRO A 56 5.99 2.49 -13.03
C PRO A 56 6.03 3.74 -13.92
N SER A 57 5.19 3.81 -14.97
CA SER A 57 5.13 5.00 -15.83
C SER A 57 4.61 6.24 -15.09
N ARG A 58 3.61 6.08 -14.21
CA ARG A 58 3.05 7.16 -13.38
C ARG A 58 4.05 7.61 -12.34
N VAL A 59 4.69 6.66 -11.64
CA VAL A 59 5.74 6.98 -10.68
C VAL A 59 6.87 7.73 -11.36
N LYS A 60 7.31 7.28 -12.54
CA LYS A 60 8.36 7.93 -13.33
C LYS A 60 7.97 9.35 -13.77
N SER A 61 6.70 9.60 -14.15
CA SER A 61 6.28 10.96 -14.54
C SER A 61 6.41 12.00 -13.42
N TYR A 62 6.42 11.58 -12.15
CA TYR A 62 6.64 12.47 -10.99
C TYR A 62 8.12 12.54 -10.55
N SER A 63 9.08 12.06 -11.34
CA SER A 63 10.50 12.07 -10.95
C SER A 63 11.04 13.49 -10.77
N ALA A 64 10.71 14.40 -11.68
CA ALA A 64 11.20 15.79 -11.63
C ALA A 64 10.73 16.53 -10.37
N ALA A 65 9.44 16.40 -10.03
CA ALA A 65 8.89 16.98 -8.80
C ALA A 65 9.59 16.41 -7.55
N ARG A 66 9.86 15.10 -7.52
CA ARG A 66 10.58 14.47 -6.40
C ARG A 66 12.02 14.96 -6.29
N GLN A 67 12.73 15.10 -7.42
CA GLN A 67 14.08 15.64 -7.42
C GLN A 67 14.09 17.07 -6.89
N TRP A 68 13.17 17.92 -7.37
CA TRP A 68 13.07 19.30 -6.92
C TRP A 68 12.83 19.43 -5.41
N VAL A 69 11.94 18.61 -4.84
CA VAL A 69 11.74 18.59 -3.39
C VAL A 69 13.00 18.15 -2.64
N LEU A 70 13.74 17.16 -3.16
CA LEU A 70 14.98 16.71 -2.55
C LEU A 70 16.04 17.83 -2.54
N GLU A 71 16.22 18.55 -3.64
CA GLU A 71 17.15 19.69 -3.70
C GLU A 71 16.80 20.78 -2.67
N ILE A 72 15.51 21.08 -2.50
CA ILE A 72 15.06 22.05 -1.48
C ILE A 72 15.34 21.54 -0.07
N LEU A 73 15.09 20.26 0.20
CA LEU A 73 15.32 19.69 1.52
C LEU A 73 16.81 19.65 1.87
N PHE A 74 17.67 19.32 0.92
CA PHE A 74 19.11 19.33 1.11
C PHE A 74 19.71 20.74 1.13
N GLY A 75 19.22 21.67 0.31
CA GLY A 75 19.67 23.07 0.34
C GLY A 75 19.18 23.87 1.55
N ARG A 76 18.20 23.33 2.30
CA ARG A 76 17.75 23.88 3.60
C ARG A 76 18.52 23.31 4.79
N LEU A 77 19.26 22.22 4.62
CA LEU A 77 20.11 21.61 5.64
C LEU A 77 21.53 22.17 5.52
#